data_AF-A0A8K0QUF2-F1
#
_entry.id   AF-A0A8K0QUF2-F1
#
_cell.length_a   1.000
_cell.length_b   1.000
_cell.length_c   1.000
_cell.angle_alpha   90.00
_cell.angle_beta   90.00
_cell.angle_gamma   90.00
#
_symmetry.space_group_name_H-M   'P 1'
#
loop_
_entity.id
_entity.type
_entity.pdbx_description
1 polymer ?
#
loop_
_entity_poly.entity_id
_entity_poly.type
_entity_poly.pdbx_seq_one_letter_code
_entity_poly.pdbx_strand_id
1 'polypeptide(L)'
;MYTSALSLLALVGAAQAHMSMYYPAPLGGAPSINKQSTVVDKEFNYPLGCCGADGPTEPSPGLCRGHLDEFDTEEASVTWTAGQDAHFQLTDHSYDPNAPGSTHSGGSCQVGFSTDKGATWKVAASYHGACPKHTDDGSPEAQTFDFKVPTGMPNGDALFAWIWLNREHEAFMNCAKVKITGGSGNTTPTTPSQPSSPATTPKQSSGTTPQQPVSSTTPQQPDDEEETSPQLPDDEEDTPPPAKTSRAPRPTRTGRPGPRPTTTSSSLHAKPTPSSNDEDDSEGHWWSRPHKEVKADTRKYSVDGWSCACRREILNPRCYCDSSDSSAEKRAAIEKKALRMHRRNLSKRVDACDWASAPAMEVSYYTSDAKCAPNAKVNMPQSDSFELGWNVNCGVVEGDGEYNIKMMECGMYGA
;
A
#
# COMPACT_ATOMS: atom_id res chain seq x y z
N MET A 1 -4.25 42.13 -34.92
CA MET A 1 -3.39 42.17 -33.71
C MET A 1 -3.48 40.79 -33.06
N TYR A 2 -2.41 40.34 -32.40
CA TYR A 2 -2.14 38.92 -32.18
C TYR A 2 -3.11 38.20 -31.22
N THR A 3 -3.50 36.99 -31.59
CA THR A 3 -4.21 36.03 -30.74
C THR A 3 -3.31 35.57 -29.60
N SER A 4 -3.68 35.87 -28.36
CA SER A 4 -2.99 35.36 -27.18
C SER A 4 -3.58 34.01 -26.78
N ALA A 5 -2.96 32.92 -27.25
CA ALA A 5 -3.22 31.58 -26.77
C ALA A 5 -2.42 31.34 -25.48
N LEU A 6 -3.10 31.38 -24.33
CA LEU A 6 -2.53 30.92 -23.05
C LEU A 6 -2.84 29.43 -22.88
N SER A 7 -1.91 28.57 -23.31
CA SER A 7 -1.95 27.16 -22.93
C SER A 7 -1.67 27.02 -21.45
N LEU A 8 -2.69 26.66 -20.66
CA LEU A 8 -2.44 26.07 -19.34
C LEU A 8 -1.83 24.68 -19.56
N LEU A 9 -0.55 24.51 -19.24
CA LEU A 9 -0.05 23.19 -18.85
C LEU A 9 -0.70 22.85 -17.51
N ALA A 10 -1.80 22.12 -17.53
CA ALA A 10 -2.24 21.36 -16.38
C ALA A 10 -1.23 20.21 -16.18
N LEU A 11 -0.22 20.44 -15.33
CA LEU A 11 0.52 19.31 -14.75
C LEU A 11 -0.43 18.56 -13.84
N VAL A 12 -1.12 17.56 -14.40
CA VAL A 12 -1.75 16.50 -13.63
C VAL A 12 -0.62 15.68 -13.03
N GLY A 13 -0.13 16.12 -11.88
CA GLY A 13 0.76 15.28 -11.07
C GLY A 13 -0.04 14.05 -10.66
N ALA A 14 0.41 12.88 -11.10
CA ALA A 14 -0.10 11.62 -10.58
C ALA A 14 0.28 11.53 -9.10
N ALA A 15 -0.61 12.01 -8.23
CA ALA A 15 -0.50 11.76 -6.80
C ALA A 15 -0.61 10.24 -6.62
N GLN A 16 0.47 9.58 -6.20
CA GLN A 16 0.41 8.16 -5.93
C GLN A 16 -0.33 7.93 -4.61
N ALA A 17 -1.19 6.91 -4.58
CA ALA A 17 -1.85 6.47 -3.36
C ALA A 17 -1.03 5.36 -2.73
N HIS A 18 -0.64 5.52 -1.49
CA HIS A 18 -0.07 4.40 -0.73
C HIS A 18 -0.69 4.37 0.66
N MET A 19 -1.39 3.29 0.96
CA MET A 19 -1.96 3.01 2.26
C MET A 19 -1.68 1.55 2.60
N SER A 20 -1.48 1.27 3.88
CA SER A 20 -1.36 -0.09 4.38
C SER A 20 -2.21 -0.29 5.63
N MET A 21 -2.45 -1.54 6.02
CA MET A 21 -3.05 -1.86 7.30
C MET A 21 -2.07 -1.57 8.45
N TYR A 22 -2.56 -0.89 9.48
CA TYR A 22 -1.84 -0.64 10.73
C TYR A 22 -2.29 -1.57 11.85
N TYR A 23 -3.59 -1.84 11.93
CA TYR A 23 -4.17 -2.73 12.94
C TYR A 23 -5.30 -3.58 12.34
N PRO A 24 -5.37 -4.91 12.60
CA PRO A 24 -4.39 -5.71 13.32
C PRO A 24 -3.00 -5.67 12.68
N ALA A 25 -1.95 -5.97 13.44
CA ALA A 25 -0.59 -5.92 12.91
C ALA A 25 -0.46 -6.90 11.73
N PRO A 26 -0.06 -6.45 10.54
CA PRO A 26 -0.14 -7.25 9.34
C PRO A 26 1.12 -8.09 9.10
N LEU A 27 0.94 -9.22 8.42
CA LEU A 27 2.02 -10.03 7.87
C LEU A 27 2.83 -9.17 6.87
N GLY A 28 4.16 -9.20 6.95
CA GLY A 28 5.05 -8.38 6.12
C GLY A 28 5.13 -6.88 6.48
N GLY A 29 4.40 -6.44 7.51
CA GLY A 29 4.47 -5.06 8.01
C GLY A 29 5.83 -4.71 8.60
N ALA A 30 6.14 -3.41 8.71
CA ALA A 30 7.39 -2.98 9.34
C ALA A 30 7.43 -3.37 10.84
N PRO A 31 8.62 -3.63 11.44
CA PRO A 31 8.77 -4.00 12.87
C PRO A 31 8.13 -3.03 13.88
N SER A 32 7.94 -1.78 13.45
CA SER A 32 7.29 -0.67 14.14
C SER A 32 5.75 -0.80 14.21
N ILE A 33 5.13 -1.61 13.35
CA ILE A 33 3.74 -2.08 13.46
C ILE A 33 3.71 -3.51 13.98
N ASN A 34 4.37 -4.42 13.27
CA ASN A 34 4.39 -5.84 13.57
C ASN A 34 5.75 -6.25 14.13
N LYS A 35 5.81 -6.38 15.46
CA LYS A 35 7.04 -6.69 16.20
C LYS A 35 7.64 -8.08 15.92
N GLN A 36 6.93 -8.92 15.16
CA GLN A 36 7.37 -10.26 14.77
C GLN A 36 8.16 -10.23 13.45
N SER A 37 7.89 -9.24 12.59
CA SER A 37 8.44 -9.19 11.24
C SER A 37 9.94 -8.93 11.27
N THR A 38 10.68 -9.73 10.50
CA THR A 38 12.16 -9.74 10.51
C THR A 38 12.79 -9.00 9.33
N VAL A 39 12.01 -8.75 8.28
CA VAL A 39 12.38 -8.03 7.06
C VAL A 39 11.31 -6.96 6.80
N VAL A 40 11.72 -5.79 6.29
CA VAL A 40 10.79 -4.74 5.85
C VAL A 40 10.54 -4.90 4.36
N ASP A 41 9.28 -5.12 3.98
CA ASP A 41 8.82 -4.92 2.61
C ASP A 41 8.74 -3.41 2.33
N LYS A 42 9.59 -2.94 1.41
CA LYS A 42 9.69 -1.50 1.05
C LYS A 42 8.51 -1.02 0.21
N GLU A 43 7.81 -1.94 -0.41
CA GLU A 43 6.67 -1.68 -1.27
C GLU A 43 5.36 -2.09 -0.57
N PHE A 44 5.37 -2.32 0.75
CA PHE A 44 4.23 -2.89 1.49
C PHE A 44 2.90 -2.11 1.33
N ASN A 45 3.01 -0.81 1.13
CA ASN A 45 1.91 0.14 0.89
C ASN A 45 1.66 0.43 -0.60
N TYR A 46 2.38 -0.22 -1.53
CA TYR A 46 2.20 -0.07 -2.98
C TYR A 46 1.03 -0.92 -3.49
N PRO A 47 0.39 -0.52 -4.60
CA PRO A 47 -0.65 -1.35 -5.20
C PRO A 47 -0.08 -2.66 -5.76
N LEU A 48 -0.93 -3.68 -5.75
CA LEU A 48 -0.72 -4.94 -6.44
C LEU A 48 -0.57 -4.67 -7.94
N GLY A 49 0.52 -5.16 -8.55
CA GLY A 49 0.73 -5.09 -10.00
C GLY A 49 1.02 -3.69 -10.58
N CYS A 50 1.37 -2.68 -9.77
CA CYS A 50 1.63 -1.33 -10.28
C CYS A 50 3.12 -1.00 -10.42
N CYS A 51 3.47 -0.35 -11.53
CA CYS A 51 4.81 0.19 -11.81
C CYS A 51 4.73 1.60 -12.46
N GLY A 52 4.29 2.58 -11.67
CA GLY A 52 4.27 4.01 -12.07
C GLY A 52 3.12 4.40 -13.00
N ALA A 53 3.07 5.69 -13.38
CA ALA A 53 1.94 6.28 -14.10
C ALA A 53 1.80 5.82 -15.57
N ASP A 54 2.89 5.33 -16.18
CA ASP A 54 2.98 4.98 -17.61
C ASP A 54 3.41 3.52 -17.85
N GLY A 55 3.49 2.69 -16.81
CA GLY A 55 3.93 1.29 -16.89
C GLY A 55 2.80 0.29 -17.22
N PRO A 56 3.11 -0.90 -17.77
CA PRO A 56 2.12 -1.97 -17.93
C PRO A 56 1.71 -2.53 -16.57
N THR A 57 0.47 -2.98 -16.43
CA THR A 57 0.06 -3.69 -15.21
C THR A 57 0.82 -5.01 -15.06
N GLU A 58 1.57 -5.15 -13.97
CA GLU A 58 2.28 -6.37 -13.61
C GLU A 58 1.36 -7.40 -12.92
N PRO A 59 1.77 -8.68 -12.82
CA PRO A 59 1.08 -9.67 -12.02
C PRO A 59 1.06 -9.30 -10.53
N SER A 60 0.15 -9.89 -9.77
CA SER A 60 0.13 -9.75 -8.32
C SER A 60 1.41 -10.34 -7.68
N PRO A 61 2.01 -9.67 -6.68
CA PRO A 61 3.09 -10.26 -5.88
C PRO A 61 2.61 -11.46 -5.03
N GLY A 62 1.30 -11.70 -4.96
CA GLY A 62 0.68 -12.83 -4.30
C GLY A 62 -0.41 -12.44 -3.31
N LEU A 63 -1.07 -13.45 -2.75
CA LEU A 63 -1.97 -13.24 -1.61
C LEU A 63 -1.22 -12.57 -0.46
N CYS A 64 -1.87 -11.63 0.22
CA CYS A 64 -1.25 -10.89 1.32
C CYS A 64 0.04 -10.15 0.91
N ARG A 65 0.10 -9.65 -0.34
CA ARG A 65 1.28 -9.05 -0.99
C ARG A 65 2.51 -9.98 -1.10
N GLY A 66 2.30 -11.30 -0.99
CA GLY A 66 3.35 -12.32 -0.97
C GLY A 66 3.62 -12.92 0.41
N HIS A 67 3.18 -12.26 1.50
CA HIS A 67 3.49 -12.62 2.89
C HIS A 67 2.53 -13.66 3.50
N LEU A 68 2.10 -14.65 2.69
CA LEU A 68 1.17 -15.70 3.13
C LEU A 68 1.86 -16.78 3.98
N ASP A 69 3.15 -17.00 3.73
CA ASP A 69 4.02 -17.92 4.47
C ASP A 69 4.20 -17.50 5.94
N GLU A 70 4.23 -16.19 6.22
CA GLU A 70 4.33 -15.66 7.58
C GLU A 70 3.12 -16.04 8.49
N PHE A 71 2.02 -16.55 7.92
CA PHE A 71 0.92 -17.12 8.70
C PHE A 71 1.33 -18.36 9.52
N ASP A 72 2.35 -19.11 9.07
CA ASP A 72 2.81 -20.33 9.75
C ASP A 72 3.94 -20.08 10.76
N THR A 73 4.56 -18.89 10.76
CA THR A 73 5.68 -18.49 11.62
C THR A 73 5.27 -17.48 12.70
N GLU A 74 4.40 -16.51 12.36
CA GLU A 74 3.95 -15.48 13.29
C GLU A 74 2.83 -15.97 14.21
N GLU A 75 2.73 -15.40 15.41
CA GLU A 75 1.56 -15.55 16.31
C GLU A 75 0.44 -14.57 15.93
N ALA A 76 -0.79 -14.89 16.29
CA ALA A 76 -1.94 -14.04 16.02
C ALA A 76 -1.85 -12.69 16.74
N SER A 77 -1.87 -11.58 15.98
CA SER A 77 -1.66 -10.23 16.51
C SER A 77 -2.83 -9.70 17.34
N VAL A 78 -4.02 -10.31 17.21
CA VAL A 78 -5.20 -10.06 18.04
C VAL A 78 -6.07 -11.31 18.18
N THR A 79 -6.75 -11.44 19.32
CA THR A 79 -7.84 -12.40 19.51
C THR A 79 -9.19 -11.69 19.46
N TRP A 80 -10.12 -12.23 18.66
CA TRP A 80 -11.50 -11.77 18.52
C TRP A 80 -12.49 -12.88 18.82
N THR A 81 -13.68 -12.53 19.31
CA THR A 81 -14.81 -13.45 19.45
C THR A 81 -15.75 -13.33 18.26
N ALA A 82 -16.26 -14.46 17.75
CA ALA A 82 -17.24 -14.49 16.66
C ALA A 82 -18.50 -13.68 17.04
N GLY A 83 -19.00 -12.86 16.13
CA GLY A 83 -20.13 -11.96 16.41
C GLY A 83 -19.81 -10.72 17.26
N GLN A 84 -18.56 -10.47 17.64
CA GLN A 84 -18.20 -9.25 18.37
C GLN A 84 -18.05 -8.03 17.45
N ASP A 85 -18.23 -6.84 18.01
CA ASP A 85 -17.86 -5.60 17.34
C ASP A 85 -16.33 -5.44 17.35
N ALA A 86 -15.74 -5.18 16.18
CA ALA A 86 -14.31 -5.09 15.97
C ALA A 86 -13.95 -3.86 15.13
N HIS A 87 -12.65 -3.64 14.92
CA HIS A 87 -12.16 -2.56 14.08
C HIS A 87 -10.83 -2.93 13.44
N PHE A 88 -10.52 -2.25 12.34
CA PHE A 88 -9.17 -2.18 11.76
C PHE A 88 -8.76 -0.71 11.60
N GLN A 89 -7.47 -0.49 11.40
CA GLN A 89 -6.89 0.83 11.13
C GLN A 89 -5.97 0.75 9.92
N LEU A 90 -5.94 1.80 9.11
CA LEU A 90 -4.99 1.96 8.00
C LEU A 90 -3.96 3.04 8.33
N THR A 91 -2.87 3.12 7.57
CA THR A 91 -1.84 4.16 7.70
C THR A 91 -1.27 4.61 6.35
N ASP A 92 -1.04 5.91 6.21
CA ASP A 92 -0.22 6.58 5.18
C ASP A 92 1.29 6.47 5.40
N HIS A 93 1.75 5.47 6.17
CA HIS A 93 3.18 5.32 6.40
C HIS A 93 3.92 5.12 5.07
N SER A 94 5.05 5.82 4.92
CA SER A 94 5.93 5.79 3.76
C SER A 94 6.94 4.66 3.95
N TYR A 95 6.69 3.51 3.30
CA TYR A 95 7.62 2.37 3.27
C TYR A 95 8.72 2.53 2.22
N ASP A 96 8.61 3.51 1.32
CA ASP A 96 9.71 4.04 0.52
C ASP A 96 9.62 5.58 0.57
N PRO A 97 10.72 6.32 0.85
CA PRO A 97 10.72 7.77 0.97
C PRO A 97 10.36 8.52 -0.32
N ASN A 98 10.47 7.86 -1.48
CA ASN A 98 10.08 8.40 -2.79
C ASN A 98 8.58 8.19 -3.08
N ALA A 99 7.92 7.35 -2.28
CA ALA A 99 6.52 6.96 -2.41
C ALA A 99 5.77 7.28 -1.09
N PRO A 100 5.49 8.58 -0.82
CA PRO A 100 4.73 8.97 0.36
C PRO A 100 3.34 8.33 0.35
N GLY A 101 2.79 8.08 1.55
CA GLY A 101 1.42 7.62 1.69
C GLY A 101 0.40 8.73 1.46
N SER A 102 -0.80 8.31 1.02
CA SER A 102 -1.93 9.19 0.74
C SER A 102 -3.22 8.39 0.68
N THR A 103 -4.31 8.97 1.18
CA THR A 103 -5.66 8.38 1.21
C THR A 103 -6.37 8.42 -0.14
N HIS A 104 -5.81 9.15 -1.13
CA HIS A 104 -6.36 9.39 -2.48
C HIS A 104 -7.78 9.93 -2.57
N SER A 105 -8.28 10.60 -1.52
CA SER A 105 -9.71 10.92 -1.44
C SER A 105 -10.58 9.66 -1.61
N GLY A 106 -10.13 8.53 -1.06
CA GLY A 106 -10.90 7.30 -0.87
C GLY A 106 -10.80 6.27 -1.99
N GLY A 107 -11.95 5.88 -2.53
CA GLY A 107 -12.16 4.56 -3.10
C GLY A 107 -12.96 3.68 -2.15
N SER A 108 -12.83 2.36 -2.28
CA SER A 108 -13.71 1.44 -1.55
C SER A 108 -12.99 0.18 -1.10
N CYS A 109 -13.44 -0.39 0.00
CA CYS A 109 -12.77 -1.53 0.63
C CYS A 109 -13.74 -2.68 0.88
N GLN A 110 -13.20 -3.90 0.89
CA GLN A 110 -13.80 -5.00 1.66
C GLN A 110 -12.83 -5.45 2.75
N VAL A 111 -13.38 -6.00 3.82
CA VAL A 111 -12.64 -6.79 4.78
C VAL A 111 -13.33 -8.13 4.98
N GLY A 112 -12.54 -9.17 5.18
CA GLY A 112 -13.03 -10.53 5.26
C GLY A 112 -12.01 -11.49 5.85
N PHE A 113 -12.40 -12.75 5.93
CA PHE A 113 -11.59 -13.79 6.55
C PHE A 113 -11.41 -15.01 5.68
N SER A 114 -10.26 -15.68 5.85
CA SER A 114 -10.01 -17.04 5.38
C SER A 114 -9.63 -17.92 6.56
N THR A 115 -10.24 -19.11 6.64
CA THR A 115 -9.91 -20.16 7.62
C THR A 115 -9.14 -21.34 7.01
N ASP A 116 -8.73 -21.20 5.76
CA ASP A 116 -8.08 -22.23 4.93
C ASP A 116 -6.82 -21.70 4.23
N LYS A 117 -6.11 -20.80 4.91
CA LYS A 117 -4.83 -20.21 4.47
C LYS A 117 -4.90 -19.53 3.10
N GLY A 118 -5.95 -18.74 2.89
CA GLY A 118 -6.15 -17.91 1.70
C GLY A 118 -6.77 -18.62 0.50
N ALA A 119 -7.13 -19.91 0.62
CA ALA A 119 -7.77 -20.66 -0.46
C ALA A 119 -9.20 -20.18 -0.75
N THR A 120 -9.97 -19.86 0.28
CA THR A 120 -11.28 -19.21 0.16
C THR A 120 -11.42 -18.05 1.15
N TRP A 121 -12.18 -17.03 0.75
CA TRP A 121 -12.40 -15.82 1.54
C TRP A 121 -13.89 -15.51 1.65
N LYS A 122 -14.32 -15.02 2.81
CA LYS A 122 -15.70 -14.58 3.06
C LYS A 122 -15.74 -13.16 3.61
N VAL A 123 -16.70 -12.38 3.12
CA VAL A 123 -16.90 -10.98 3.49
C VAL A 123 -17.30 -10.88 4.98
N ALA A 124 -16.71 -9.92 5.67
CA ALA A 124 -17.14 -9.46 6.99
C ALA A 124 -17.74 -8.06 6.95
N ALA A 125 -17.15 -7.15 6.16
CA ALA A 125 -17.76 -5.88 5.82
C ALA A 125 -17.35 -5.38 4.43
N SER A 126 -18.21 -4.59 3.79
CA SER A 126 -17.95 -3.90 2.53
C SER A 126 -18.21 -2.41 2.72
N TYR A 127 -17.18 -1.59 2.55
CA TYR A 127 -17.22 -0.13 2.68
C TYR A 127 -17.47 0.47 1.30
N HIS A 128 -18.71 0.89 1.07
CA HIS A 128 -19.17 1.44 -0.19
C HIS A 128 -18.83 2.92 -0.22
N GLY A 129 -17.64 3.24 -0.74
CA GLY A 129 -17.03 4.56 -0.66
C GLY A 129 -16.40 4.91 0.69
N ALA A 130 -15.64 6.01 0.69
CA ALA A 130 -14.95 6.56 1.86
C ALA A 130 -14.11 5.55 2.68
N CYS A 131 -13.49 4.59 1.99
CA CYS A 131 -12.43 3.75 2.54
C CYS A 131 -11.24 3.69 1.56
N PRO A 132 -10.07 4.26 1.91
CA PRO A 132 -9.78 5.17 3.04
C PRO A 132 -10.73 6.37 3.12
N LYS A 133 -10.80 7.04 4.28
CA LYS A 133 -11.68 8.21 4.43
C LYS A 133 -11.16 9.39 3.60
N HIS A 134 -12.08 10.21 3.10
CA HIS A 134 -11.81 11.46 2.37
C HIS A 134 -11.20 12.52 3.28
N THR A 135 -9.92 12.38 3.59
CA THR A 135 -9.15 13.30 4.42
C THR A 135 -7.66 13.15 4.12
N ASP A 136 -6.94 14.27 4.12
CA ASP A 136 -5.47 14.30 3.99
C ASP A 136 -4.75 13.62 5.17
N ASP A 137 -5.47 13.34 6.26
CA ASP A 137 -4.93 12.66 7.43
C ASP A 137 -5.04 11.14 7.29
N GLY A 138 -3.95 10.52 6.86
CA GLY A 138 -3.82 9.08 6.76
C GLY A 138 -3.40 8.38 8.06
N SER A 139 -3.36 9.08 9.22
CA SER A 139 -3.01 8.44 10.49
C SER A 139 -4.01 7.37 10.93
N PRO A 140 -3.57 6.32 11.67
CA PRO A 140 -4.47 5.27 12.19
C PRO A 140 -5.67 5.79 12.97
N GLU A 141 -5.51 6.85 13.76
CA GLU A 141 -6.61 7.47 14.49
C GLU A 141 -7.67 8.08 13.54
N ALA A 142 -7.26 8.70 12.42
CA ALA A 142 -8.19 9.18 11.40
C ALA A 142 -8.79 8.00 10.60
N GLN A 143 -7.96 7.04 10.22
CA GLN A 143 -8.28 5.91 9.35
C GLN A 143 -8.69 4.65 10.12
N THR A 144 -9.50 4.82 11.17
CA THR A 144 -10.11 3.70 11.91
C THR A 144 -11.48 3.33 11.35
N PHE A 145 -11.73 2.04 11.11
CA PHE A 145 -12.96 1.49 10.52
C PHE A 145 -13.57 0.42 11.43
N ASP A 146 -14.87 0.52 11.72
CA ASP A 146 -15.58 -0.45 12.56
C ASP A 146 -16.28 -1.49 11.68
N PHE A 147 -16.26 -2.75 12.11
CA PHE A 147 -17.00 -3.86 11.51
C PHE A 147 -17.47 -4.84 12.59
N LYS A 148 -18.16 -5.89 12.18
CA LYS A 148 -18.58 -6.97 13.08
C LYS A 148 -17.99 -8.29 12.61
N VAL A 149 -17.31 -9.00 13.51
CA VAL A 149 -16.74 -10.32 13.20
C VAL A 149 -17.91 -11.26 12.85
N PRO A 150 -17.87 -12.01 11.74
CA PRO A 150 -18.97 -12.87 11.35
C PRO A 150 -19.42 -13.83 12.46
N THR A 151 -20.73 -14.09 12.56
CA THR A 151 -21.28 -15.05 13.52
C THR A 151 -20.98 -16.47 13.07
N GLY A 152 -20.80 -17.41 13.99
CA GLY A 152 -20.59 -18.81 13.65
C GLY A 152 -19.26 -19.13 12.94
N MET A 153 -18.30 -18.21 12.92
CA MET A 153 -16.93 -18.54 12.48
C MET A 153 -16.37 -19.71 13.31
N PRO A 154 -15.52 -20.58 12.74
CA PRO A 154 -14.79 -21.59 13.51
C PRO A 154 -13.78 -20.97 14.47
N ASN A 155 -13.52 -21.64 15.59
CA ASN A 155 -12.48 -21.24 16.54
C ASN A 155 -11.08 -21.61 16.02
N GLY A 156 -10.09 -20.76 16.25
CA GLY A 156 -8.70 -21.00 15.85
C GLY A 156 -8.12 -19.83 15.06
N ASP A 157 -6.96 -20.04 14.46
CA ASP A 157 -6.28 -18.98 13.70
C ASP A 157 -6.94 -18.83 12.32
N ALA A 158 -7.04 -17.58 11.86
CA ALA A 158 -7.60 -17.18 10.59
C ALA A 158 -6.80 -16.02 10.01
N LEU A 159 -6.81 -15.88 8.68
CA LEU A 159 -6.37 -14.65 8.03
C LEU A 159 -7.53 -13.64 8.08
N PHE A 160 -7.25 -12.43 8.53
CA PHE A 160 -8.05 -11.24 8.23
C PHE A 160 -7.38 -10.52 7.07
N ALA A 161 -8.14 -10.17 6.03
CA ALA A 161 -7.64 -9.36 4.91
C ALA A 161 -8.41 -8.05 4.79
N TRP A 162 -7.68 -7.00 4.45
CA TRP A 162 -8.18 -5.75 3.93
C TRP A 162 -7.82 -5.67 2.44
N ILE A 163 -8.82 -5.38 1.61
CA ILE A 163 -8.60 -4.94 0.23
C ILE A 163 -9.07 -3.50 0.07
N TRP A 164 -8.39 -2.74 -0.78
CA TRP A 164 -8.82 -1.41 -1.22
C TRP A 164 -8.69 -1.32 -2.73
N LEU A 165 -9.74 -0.80 -3.36
CA LEU A 165 -9.78 -0.46 -4.77
C LEU A 165 -9.96 1.07 -4.84
N ASN A 166 -8.93 1.78 -5.28
CA ASN A 166 -9.03 3.23 -5.46
C ASN A 166 -9.71 3.59 -6.79
N ARG A 167 -9.93 4.88 -7.02
CA ARG A 167 -10.65 5.38 -8.21
C ARG A 167 -9.75 5.37 -9.46
N GLU A 168 -8.46 5.23 -9.25
CA GLU A 168 -7.36 5.19 -10.20
C GLU A 168 -7.10 3.79 -10.72
N HIS A 169 -7.94 2.80 -10.35
CA HIS A 169 -7.85 1.39 -10.73
C HIS A 169 -6.59 0.68 -10.22
N GLU A 170 -6.14 1.08 -9.05
CA GLU A 170 -5.06 0.44 -8.29
C GLU A 170 -5.68 -0.37 -7.15
N ALA A 171 -5.24 -1.63 -7.00
CA ALA A 171 -5.74 -2.56 -5.99
C ALA A 171 -4.68 -2.77 -4.90
N PHE A 172 -5.11 -2.84 -3.64
CA PHE A 172 -4.22 -3.07 -2.49
C PHE A 172 -4.76 -4.26 -1.69
N MET A 173 -3.85 -5.05 -1.11
CA MET A 173 -4.20 -6.12 -0.17
C MET A 173 -3.15 -6.24 0.92
N ASN A 174 -3.56 -6.17 2.19
CA ASN A 174 -2.75 -6.61 3.31
C ASN A 174 -3.54 -7.61 4.16
N CYS A 175 -2.83 -8.52 4.83
CA CYS A 175 -3.42 -9.52 5.73
C CYS A 175 -2.82 -9.43 7.13
N ALA A 176 -3.54 -9.92 8.13
CA ALA A 176 -3.04 -10.22 9.46
C ALA A 176 -3.47 -11.62 9.89
N LYS A 177 -2.62 -12.30 10.65
CA LYS A 177 -3.02 -13.49 11.41
C LYS A 177 -3.79 -13.05 12.66
N VAL A 178 -5.02 -13.54 12.80
CA VAL A 178 -5.90 -13.26 13.94
C VAL A 178 -6.45 -14.55 14.51
N LYS A 179 -6.87 -14.53 15.78
CA LYS A 179 -7.41 -15.71 16.47
C LYS A 179 -8.88 -15.54 16.77
N ILE A 180 -9.70 -16.48 16.30
CA ILE A 180 -11.16 -16.48 16.50
C ILE A 180 -11.54 -17.39 17.67
N THR A 181 -12.47 -16.92 18.50
CA THR A 181 -12.98 -17.57 19.72
C THR A 181 -14.50 -17.46 19.82
N GLY A 182 -15.13 -18.24 20.71
CA GLY A 182 -16.60 -18.24 20.92
C GLY A 182 -17.41 -18.65 19.69
N GLY A 183 -16.75 -19.26 18.71
CA GLY A 183 -17.31 -19.68 17.43
C GLY A 183 -17.87 -21.10 17.43
N SER A 184 -18.44 -21.52 16.30
CA SER A 184 -18.95 -22.89 16.11
C SER A 184 -17.94 -23.75 15.35
N GLY A 185 -17.45 -24.82 16.00
CA GLY A 185 -16.43 -25.71 15.46
C GLY A 185 -15.00 -25.17 15.61
N ASN A 186 -14.04 -25.86 15.00
CA ASN A 186 -12.62 -25.50 15.01
C ASN A 186 -12.12 -25.37 13.57
N THR A 187 -11.13 -24.50 13.33
CA THR A 187 -10.38 -24.52 12.08
C THR A 187 -9.55 -25.81 12.01
N THR A 188 -9.77 -26.60 10.95
CA THR A 188 -8.88 -27.71 10.60
C THR A 188 -7.67 -27.12 9.87
N PRO A 189 -6.42 -27.51 10.18
CA PRO A 189 -5.27 -27.10 9.38
C PRO A 189 -5.38 -27.63 7.95
N THR A 190 -5.75 -26.76 7.01
CA THR A 190 -5.78 -27.07 5.57
C THR A 190 -4.39 -26.86 4.97
N THR A 191 -3.99 -27.72 4.04
CA THR A 191 -2.80 -27.51 3.20
C THR A 191 -2.97 -26.22 2.39
N PRO A 192 -1.97 -25.32 2.32
CA PRO A 192 -2.11 -24.05 1.60
C PRO A 192 -2.50 -24.21 0.13
N SER A 193 -3.20 -23.22 -0.43
CA SER A 193 -2.94 -22.84 -1.82
C SER A 193 -1.45 -22.50 -1.96
N GLN A 194 -0.81 -22.93 -3.06
CA GLN A 194 0.65 -22.81 -3.18
C GLN A 194 1.11 -21.36 -2.89
N PRO A 195 2.18 -21.16 -2.08
CA PRO A 195 2.71 -19.84 -1.85
C PRO A 195 3.18 -19.24 -3.18
N SER A 196 2.77 -18.00 -3.42
CA SER A 196 3.43 -17.13 -4.40
C SER A 196 4.91 -16.99 -4.00
N SER A 197 5.81 -16.96 -4.98
CA SER A 197 7.25 -16.86 -4.73
C SER A 197 7.58 -15.65 -3.83
N PRO A 198 8.48 -15.78 -2.84
CA PRO A 198 8.79 -14.68 -1.91
C PRO A 198 9.21 -13.41 -2.64
N ALA A 199 8.69 -12.27 -2.20
CA ALA A 199 8.98 -10.94 -2.74
C ALA A 199 10.39 -10.42 -2.37
N THR A 200 11.44 -11.25 -2.47
CA THR A 200 12.84 -10.81 -2.31
C THR A 200 13.84 -11.70 -3.04
N THR A 201 14.12 -11.41 -4.31
CA THR A 201 15.48 -11.56 -4.89
C THR A 201 15.60 -10.63 -6.10
N PRO A 202 16.57 -9.67 -6.12
CA PRO A 202 16.78 -8.83 -7.29
C PRO A 202 17.21 -9.67 -8.50
N LYS A 203 16.36 -9.79 -9.52
CA LYS A 203 16.75 -10.43 -10.78
C LYS A 203 17.68 -9.48 -11.54
N GLN A 204 18.98 -9.71 -11.38
CA GLN A 204 20.05 -8.92 -11.96
C GLN A 204 19.86 -8.76 -13.48
N SER A 205 19.70 -7.51 -13.94
CA SER A 205 19.45 -7.20 -15.35
C SER A 205 20.69 -7.51 -16.19
N SER A 206 20.62 -8.60 -16.97
CA SER A 206 21.53 -8.87 -18.08
C SER A 206 20.99 -8.16 -19.32
N GLY A 207 21.44 -6.93 -19.55
CA GLY A 207 20.97 -6.10 -20.66
C GLY A 207 21.44 -6.58 -22.03
N THR A 208 20.70 -6.20 -23.08
CA THR A 208 21.19 -6.08 -24.46
C THR A 208 20.40 -4.99 -25.19
N THR A 209 21.12 -4.10 -25.86
CA THR A 209 20.64 -2.92 -26.59
C THR A 209 19.92 -3.31 -27.90
N PRO A 210 18.91 -2.55 -28.38
CA PRO A 210 17.86 -3.10 -29.25
C PRO A 210 18.17 -3.08 -30.76
N GLN A 211 17.45 -3.95 -31.49
CA GLN A 211 17.21 -3.82 -32.94
C GLN A 211 15.72 -4.02 -33.26
N GLN A 212 15.26 -3.28 -34.27
CA GLN A 212 13.88 -3.22 -34.77
C GLN A 212 13.96 -2.98 -36.30
N PRO A 213 12.90 -3.19 -37.09
CA PRO A 213 12.18 -4.46 -37.33
C PRO A 213 12.22 -4.87 -38.82
N VAL A 214 11.84 -6.12 -39.14
CA VAL A 214 11.35 -6.49 -40.48
C VAL A 214 10.45 -7.73 -40.41
N SER A 215 9.37 -7.72 -41.20
CA SER A 215 8.22 -8.63 -41.08
C SER A 215 8.29 -9.85 -42.00
N SER A 216 7.64 -10.94 -41.54
CA SER A 216 6.84 -11.89 -42.33
C SER A 216 7.39 -12.49 -43.65
N THR A 217 7.65 -13.80 -43.69
CA THR A 217 6.76 -14.80 -44.32
C THR A 217 7.31 -16.25 -44.22
N THR A 218 6.42 -17.22 -44.45
CA THR A 218 6.60 -18.69 -44.48
C THR A 218 5.45 -19.20 -45.41
N PRO A 219 5.48 -20.33 -46.14
CA PRO A 219 6.37 -21.52 -46.07
C PRO A 219 7.02 -21.98 -47.41
N GLN A 220 8.01 -22.89 -47.36
CA GLN A 220 7.93 -24.29 -47.88
C GLN A 220 9.29 -25.04 -47.83
N GLN A 221 9.20 -26.37 -47.70
CA GLN A 221 10.25 -27.41 -47.79
C GLN A 221 10.46 -27.87 -49.26
N PRO A 222 11.41 -28.79 -49.60
CA PRO A 222 12.71 -29.14 -48.99
C PRO A 222 13.85 -29.36 -50.04
N ASP A 223 14.96 -29.99 -49.59
CA ASP A 223 15.90 -30.86 -50.33
C ASP A 223 17.13 -30.31 -51.14
N ASP A 224 18.21 -31.09 -50.98
CA ASP A 224 19.38 -31.43 -51.83
C ASP A 224 20.57 -30.47 -52.15
N GLU A 225 21.71 -30.87 -51.57
CA GLU A 225 23.06 -31.16 -52.11
C GLU A 225 23.80 -30.31 -53.19
N GLU A 226 25.08 -30.08 -52.84
CA GLU A 226 26.34 -30.09 -53.62
C GLU A 226 26.81 -28.99 -54.62
N GLU A 227 28.05 -28.58 -54.32
CA GLU A 227 29.21 -28.32 -55.18
C GLU A 227 29.37 -27.11 -56.14
N THR A 228 30.46 -26.38 -55.83
CA THR A 228 31.59 -26.04 -56.73
C THR A 228 31.69 -24.63 -57.33
N SER A 229 32.84 -24.02 -57.02
CA SER A 229 33.37 -22.73 -57.49
C SER A 229 33.74 -22.73 -58.98
N PRO A 230 34.22 -21.59 -59.53
CA PRO A 230 35.68 -21.49 -59.69
C PRO A 230 36.32 -20.19 -59.14
N GLN A 231 37.60 -20.29 -58.78
CA GLN A 231 38.49 -19.20 -58.35
C GLN A 231 39.09 -18.44 -59.54
N LEU A 232 39.80 -17.33 -59.28
CA LEU A 232 41.20 -17.06 -59.71
C LEU A 232 41.73 -15.78 -58.98
N PRO A 233 43.04 -15.44 -58.98
CA PRO A 233 43.80 -15.22 -57.74
C PRO A 233 44.50 -13.84 -57.66
N ASP A 234 45.36 -13.64 -56.64
CA ASP A 234 46.51 -12.70 -56.63
C ASP A 234 47.56 -13.13 -55.57
N ASP A 235 48.78 -12.58 -55.66
CA ASP A 235 50.07 -13.18 -55.24
C ASP A 235 50.83 -12.57 -54.02
N GLU A 236 51.83 -13.34 -53.54
CA GLU A 236 53.17 -13.01 -52.94
C GLU A 236 53.42 -12.40 -51.52
N GLU A 237 54.60 -12.79 -50.97
CA GLU A 237 55.30 -12.35 -49.73
C GLU A 237 56.06 -10.99 -49.93
N ASP A 238 56.80 -10.32 -49.02
CA ASP A 238 57.57 -10.66 -47.79
C ASP A 238 57.78 -9.38 -46.88
N THR A 239 58.55 -9.52 -45.79
CA THR A 239 58.79 -8.73 -44.54
C THR A 239 59.84 -7.57 -44.62
N PRO A 240 60.42 -6.95 -43.54
CA PRO A 240 60.03 -6.41 -42.18
C PRO A 240 60.57 -4.92 -41.93
N PRO A 241 61.02 -4.38 -40.74
CA PRO A 241 60.69 -4.52 -39.28
C PRO A 241 60.14 -3.30 -38.40
N PRO A 242 60.90 -2.40 -37.65
CA PRO A 242 60.62 -2.20 -36.19
C PRO A 242 60.62 -0.79 -35.46
N ALA A 243 59.83 -0.71 -34.37
CA ALA A 243 60.05 -0.10 -33.01
C ALA A 243 60.11 1.43 -32.67
N LYS A 244 59.38 1.88 -31.58
CA LYS A 244 59.88 2.55 -30.31
C LYS A 244 58.90 3.52 -29.54
N THR A 245 58.85 3.38 -28.19
CA THR A 245 58.62 4.42 -27.10
C THR A 245 57.25 5.17 -27.02
N SER A 246 56.77 5.80 -25.91
CA SER A 246 57.33 6.29 -24.61
C SER A 246 56.31 6.31 -23.42
N ARG A 247 56.56 7.04 -22.31
CA ARG A 247 55.94 6.90 -20.94
C ARG A 247 55.83 8.26 -20.18
N ALA A 248 54.70 8.59 -19.50
CA ALA A 248 54.63 9.53 -18.33
C ALA A 248 53.24 9.65 -17.63
N PRO A 249 53.15 9.82 -16.28
CA PRO A 249 51.93 10.19 -15.53
C PRO A 249 52.02 11.53 -14.73
N ARG A 250 50.92 11.99 -14.09
CA ARG A 250 50.85 13.23 -13.24
C ARG A 250 49.86 13.06 -12.03
N PRO A 251 49.83 13.95 -11.00
CA PRO A 251 50.03 13.48 -9.61
C PRO A 251 49.10 14.05 -8.51
N THR A 252 49.27 13.56 -7.28
CA THR A 252 48.71 14.05 -6.00
C THR A 252 49.46 15.24 -5.39
N ARG A 253 48.83 15.99 -4.46
CA ARG A 253 49.52 16.92 -3.53
C ARG A 253 48.80 17.09 -2.18
N THR A 254 49.57 17.36 -1.13
CA THR A 254 49.18 17.44 0.30
C THR A 254 49.31 18.86 0.89
N GLY A 255 48.79 19.12 2.11
CA GLY A 255 49.27 20.23 2.97
C GLY A 255 48.27 20.91 3.94
N ARG A 256 48.60 20.93 5.25
CA ARG A 256 48.02 21.75 6.37
C ARG A 256 48.71 23.15 6.44
N PRO A 257 48.47 24.11 7.38
CA PRO A 257 47.95 24.03 8.77
C PRO A 257 46.92 25.14 9.18
N GLY A 258 46.64 25.33 10.48
CA GLY A 258 45.78 26.43 11.02
C GLY A 258 46.35 27.10 12.28
N PRO A 259 45.61 28.02 12.95
CA PRO A 259 45.74 28.20 14.41
C PRO A 259 44.42 28.47 15.18
N ARG A 260 44.51 28.48 16.52
CA ARG A 260 43.52 28.81 17.59
C ARG A 260 44.00 30.11 18.31
N PRO A 261 43.44 30.65 19.44
CA PRO A 261 42.16 30.45 20.14
C PRO A 261 41.45 31.74 20.67
N THR A 262 40.26 31.60 21.27
CA THR A 262 39.84 32.39 22.46
C THR A 262 38.72 31.70 23.25
N THR A 263 38.49 32.13 24.50
CA THR A 263 37.68 31.46 25.53
C THR A 263 36.74 32.44 26.24
N THR A 264 35.49 32.05 26.56
CA THR A 264 34.92 32.21 27.93
C THR A 264 33.58 31.48 28.14
N SER A 265 33.28 31.25 29.42
CA SER A 265 32.15 30.53 30.02
C SER A 265 30.81 31.28 29.99
N SER A 266 29.66 30.57 29.97
CA SER A 266 28.69 30.56 31.11
C SER A 266 27.42 29.71 30.85
N SER A 267 26.88 29.15 31.94
CA SER A 267 25.69 28.29 32.01
C SER A 267 24.37 29.07 31.89
N LEU A 268 23.29 28.45 31.39
CA LEU A 268 22.02 28.24 32.12
C LEU A 268 21.00 27.40 31.33
N HIS A 269 20.01 26.83 32.03
CA HIS A 269 19.02 25.89 31.48
C HIS A 269 18.01 26.53 30.50
N ALA A 270 17.73 25.84 29.39
CA ALA A 270 16.49 26.01 28.63
C ALA A 270 15.99 24.65 28.09
N LYS A 271 14.68 24.42 28.22
CA LYS A 271 13.98 23.22 27.77
C LYS A 271 13.67 23.36 26.27
N PRO A 272 14.00 22.42 25.38
CA PRO A 272 13.70 22.58 23.96
C PRO A 272 12.21 22.37 23.68
N THR A 273 11.58 23.42 23.17
CA THR A 273 10.39 23.32 22.32
C THR A 273 10.77 22.67 20.98
N PRO A 274 9.95 21.79 20.39
CA PRO A 274 10.25 21.22 19.09
C PRO A 274 9.99 22.25 17.99
N SER A 275 11.05 22.92 17.53
CA SER A 275 11.05 23.64 16.26
C SER A 275 11.42 22.66 15.16
N SER A 276 10.51 22.48 14.19
CA SER A 276 10.75 21.74 12.95
C SER A 276 12.02 22.24 12.24
N ASN A 277 12.99 21.36 12.02
CA ASN A 277 14.10 21.46 11.07
C ASN A 277 14.84 20.12 11.06
N ASP A 278 14.21 19.08 10.50
CA ASP A 278 14.83 17.75 10.36
C ASP A 278 15.59 17.64 9.02
N GLU A 279 16.66 18.43 8.88
CA GLU A 279 17.76 18.13 7.96
C GLU A 279 18.73 17.17 8.67
N ASP A 280 18.36 15.89 8.78
CA ASP A 280 19.27 14.82 9.20
C ASP A 280 19.73 14.00 7.99
N ASP A 281 20.77 14.50 7.32
CA ASP A 281 21.56 13.76 6.32
C ASP A 281 22.46 12.72 7.03
N SER A 282 21.84 11.74 7.69
CA SER A 282 22.52 10.53 8.13
C SER A 282 22.07 9.34 7.28
N GLU A 283 23.02 8.57 6.73
CA GLU A 283 22.73 7.36 5.95
C GLU A 283 22.24 6.17 6.83
N GLY A 284 21.55 6.49 7.91
CA GLY A 284 20.83 5.57 8.78
C GLY A 284 19.47 5.19 8.19
N HIS A 285 19.49 4.26 7.22
CA HIS A 285 18.39 3.33 6.91
C HIS A 285 16.98 3.91 7.09
N TRP A 286 16.46 4.62 6.09
CA TRP A 286 15.13 5.23 6.12
C TRP A 286 13.99 4.24 6.44
N TRP A 287 14.19 2.94 6.23
CA TRP A 287 13.25 1.85 6.56
C TRP A 287 13.14 1.56 8.07
N SER A 288 14.05 2.13 8.87
CA SER A 288 14.01 2.11 10.33
C SER A 288 13.23 3.31 10.90
N ARG A 289 12.65 4.17 10.07
CA ARG A 289 11.85 5.32 10.54
C ARG A 289 10.65 4.81 11.35
N PRO A 290 10.49 5.22 12.62
CA PRO A 290 9.34 4.80 13.40
C PRO A 290 8.05 5.34 12.77
N HIS A 291 6.95 4.61 12.93
CA HIS A 291 5.64 5.20 12.69
C HIS A 291 5.44 6.38 13.64
N LYS A 292 4.65 7.38 13.21
CA LYS A 292 4.16 8.45 14.10
C LYS A 292 3.53 7.79 15.34
N GLU A 293 3.76 8.34 16.52
CA GLU A 293 3.21 7.78 17.77
C GLU A 293 1.67 7.76 17.72
N VAL A 294 1.10 6.56 17.66
CA VAL A 294 -0.35 6.35 17.59
C VAL A 294 -0.94 6.29 18.98
N LYS A 295 -1.96 7.11 19.24
CA LYS A 295 -2.68 7.09 20.51
C LYS A 295 -3.64 5.89 20.55
N ALA A 296 -3.30 4.91 21.38
CA ALA A 296 -4.14 3.73 21.61
C ALA A 296 -5.60 4.11 21.93
N ASP A 297 -6.54 3.30 21.45
CA ASP A 297 -8.00 3.50 21.58
C ASP A 297 -8.51 4.88 21.15
N THR A 298 -7.78 5.63 20.32
CA THR A 298 -8.16 6.98 19.91
C THR A 298 -8.62 7.00 18.47
N ARG A 299 -9.71 7.74 18.20
CA ARG A 299 -10.15 8.07 16.85
C ARG A 299 -10.19 9.57 16.67
N LYS A 300 -9.62 10.05 15.56
CA LYS A 300 -9.52 11.46 15.19
C LYS A 300 -10.69 11.86 14.29
N TYR A 301 -11.08 13.14 14.37
CA TYR A 301 -12.14 13.75 13.59
C TYR A 301 -11.75 15.17 13.19
N SER A 302 -12.08 15.55 11.95
CA SER A 302 -12.16 16.96 11.56
C SER A 302 -13.58 17.48 11.83
N VAL A 303 -13.70 18.57 12.58
CA VAL A 303 -15.00 19.15 12.98
C VAL A 303 -14.92 20.68 12.89
N ASP A 304 -15.59 21.27 11.90
CA ASP A 304 -15.63 22.73 11.68
C ASP A 304 -14.23 23.39 11.60
N GLY A 305 -13.27 22.67 10.99
CA GLY A 305 -11.86 23.07 10.88
C GLY A 305 -10.98 22.73 12.09
N TRP A 306 -11.52 22.04 13.11
CA TRP A 306 -10.76 21.62 14.29
C TRP A 306 -10.37 20.15 14.22
N SER A 307 -9.17 19.86 14.72
CA SER A 307 -8.76 18.48 15.00
C SER A 307 -9.26 18.05 16.37
N CYS A 308 -10.03 16.96 16.41
CA CYS A 308 -10.61 16.39 17.63
C CYS A 308 -10.20 14.93 17.79
N ALA A 309 -9.64 14.58 18.95
CA ALA A 309 -9.32 13.21 19.33
C ALA A 309 -10.37 12.68 20.32
N CYS A 310 -10.99 11.54 20.02
CA CYS A 310 -12.00 10.89 20.86
C CYS A 310 -11.54 9.48 21.27
N ARG A 311 -11.58 9.18 22.57
CA ARG A 311 -11.25 7.85 23.08
C ARG A 311 -12.45 6.90 22.94
N ARG A 312 -12.21 5.73 22.35
CA ARG A 312 -13.17 4.65 21.99
C ARG A 312 -13.74 3.88 23.19
N GLU A 313 -13.93 4.54 24.34
CA GLU A 313 -14.60 3.92 25.48
C GLU A 313 -16.10 3.79 25.21
N ILE A 314 -16.63 2.56 25.24
CA ILE A 314 -18.05 2.29 24.94
C ILE A 314 -18.99 3.02 25.93
N LEU A 315 -18.64 3.01 27.22
CA LEU A 315 -19.53 3.48 28.30
C LEU A 315 -19.44 5.00 28.56
N ASN A 316 -18.29 5.63 28.30
CA ASN A 316 -18.11 7.06 28.58
C ASN A 316 -17.09 7.73 27.63
N PRO A 317 -17.34 7.74 26.31
CA PRO A 317 -16.39 8.31 25.37
C PRO A 317 -16.21 9.80 25.64
N ARG A 318 -14.95 10.24 25.55
CA ARG A 318 -14.54 11.65 25.71
C ARG A 318 -13.82 12.10 24.45
N CYS A 319 -14.07 13.35 24.05
CA CYS A 319 -13.40 14.00 22.95
C CYS A 319 -12.71 15.27 23.46
N TYR A 320 -11.53 15.54 22.94
CA TYR A 320 -10.74 16.74 23.19
C TYR A 320 -10.33 17.33 21.83
N CYS A 321 -10.39 18.65 21.67
CA CYS A 321 -10.10 19.31 20.40
C CYS A 321 -9.06 20.42 20.56
N ASP A 322 -8.03 20.39 19.72
CA ASP A 322 -6.93 21.37 19.75
C ASP A 322 -7.32 22.68 19.04
N SER A 323 -7.03 23.81 19.69
CA SER A 323 -7.04 25.14 19.07
C SER A 323 -6.31 26.14 19.97
N SER A 324 -5.39 26.90 19.37
CA SER A 324 -4.56 27.93 20.02
C SER A 324 -5.34 29.16 20.49
N ASP A 325 -6.37 29.59 19.73
CA ASP A 325 -6.93 30.95 19.83
C ASP A 325 -8.46 30.96 20.05
N SER A 326 -8.98 30.03 20.85
CA SER A 326 -10.42 29.83 21.05
C SER A 326 -10.91 30.01 22.49
N SER A 327 -12.09 30.61 22.64
CA SER A 327 -12.79 30.63 23.92
C SER A 327 -13.14 29.20 24.38
N ALA A 328 -13.14 28.98 25.70
CA ALA A 328 -13.47 27.67 26.27
C ALA A 328 -14.89 27.20 25.88
N GLU A 329 -15.83 28.13 25.73
CA GLU A 329 -17.19 27.87 25.26
C GLU A 329 -17.21 27.33 23.82
N LYS A 330 -16.43 27.93 22.91
CA LYS A 330 -16.33 27.47 21.51
C LYS A 330 -15.72 26.05 21.46
N ARG A 331 -14.64 25.80 22.21
CA ARG A 331 -14.02 24.47 22.33
C ARG A 331 -15.02 23.42 22.82
N ALA A 332 -15.71 23.69 23.92
CA ALA A 332 -16.71 22.77 24.48
C ALA A 332 -17.88 22.48 23.52
N ALA A 333 -18.29 23.46 22.71
CA ALA A 333 -19.29 23.25 21.67
C ALA A 333 -18.81 22.32 20.53
N ILE A 334 -17.56 22.48 20.09
CA ILE A 334 -16.92 21.62 19.07
C ILE A 334 -16.68 20.21 19.63
N GLU A 335 -16.15 20.06 20.85
CA GLU A 335 -15.98 18.77 21.53
C GLU A 335 -17.33 18.03 21.68
N LYS A 336 -18.41 18.74 21.99
CA LYS A 336 -19.78 18.18 22.01
C LYS A 336 -20.31 17.81 20.62
N LYS A 337 -19.80 18.39 19.53
CA LYS A 337 -20.09 17.97 18.15
C LYS A 337 -19.28 16.72 17.77
N ALA A 338 -17.98 16.71 18.04
CA ALA A 338 -17.11 15.54 17.89
C ALA A 338 -17.65 14.32 18.66
N LEU A 339 -18.06 14.51 19.91
CA LEU A 339 -18.62 13.44 20.75
C LEU A 339 -19.94 12.87 20.20
N ARG A 340 -20.80 13.72 19.60
CA ARG A 340 -22.02 13.24 18.91
C ARG A 340 -21.67 12.43 17.66
N MET A 341 -20.70 12.88 16.86
CA MET A 341 -20.21 12.14 15.68
C MET A 341 -19.58 10.80 16.09
N HIS A 342 -18.78 10.79 17.15
CA HIS A 342 -18.13 9.60 17.68
C HIS A 342 -19.12 8.58 18.21
N ARG A 343 -20.07 8.99 19.06
CA ARG A 343 -21.15 8.11 19.54
C ARG A 343 -22.01 7.57 18.40
N ARG A 344 -22.33 8.39 17.39
CA ARG A 344 -23.07 7.94 16.20
C ARG A 344 -22.30 6.84 15.45
N ASN A 345 -20.99 6.98 15.27
CA ASN A 345 -20.18 5.99 14.58
C ASN A 345 -20.02 4.70 15.41
N LEU A 346 -19.76 4.78 16.72
CA LEU A 346 -19.76 3.60 17.61
C LEU A 346 -21.13 2.90 17.68
N SER A 347 -22.22 3.63 17.43
CA SER A 347 -23.59 3.09 17.42
C SER A 347 -24.09 2.71 16.02
N LYS A 348 -23.32 2.93 14.95
CA LYS A 348 -23.64 2.39 13.62
C LYS A 348 -23.47 0.87 13.71
N ARG A 349 -24.57 0.15 13.93
CA ARG A 349 -24.56 -1.32 13.83
C ARG A 349 -24.35 -1.71 12.39
N VAL A 350 -23.15 -2.22 12.10
CA VAL A 350 -22.89 -3.02 10.92
C VAL A 350 -23.44 -4.41 11.21
N ASP A 351 -24.37 -4.90 10.38
CA ASP A 351 -24.93 -6.23 10.57
C ASP A 351 -23.86 -7.30 10.31
N ALA A 352 -23.71 -8.24 11.25
CA ALA A 352 -22.79 -9.35 11.07
C ALA A 352 -23.23 -10.22 9.90
N CYS A 353 -22.29 -10.59 9.04
CA CYS A 353 -22.47 -11.75 8.18
C CYS A 353 -22.52 -13.02 9.04
N ASP A 354 -23.42 -13.95 8.73
CA ASP A 354 -23.32 -15.31 9.26
C ASP A 354 -22.30 -16.10 8.45
N TRP A 355 -21.33 -16.74 9.11
CA TRP A 355 -20.21 -17.42 8.43
C TRP A 355 -20.66 -18.51 7.46
N ALA A 356 -21.76 -19.22 7.71
CA ALA A 356 -22.22 -20.27 6.83
C ALA A 356 -22.75 -19.71 5.50
N SER A 357 -23.43 -18.56 5.53
CA SER A 357 -24.01 -17.89 4.36
C SER A 357 -23.29 -16.61 3.90
N ALA A 358 -22.17 -16.23 4.53
CA ALA A 358 -21.43 -15.02 4.22
C ALA A 358 -20.96 -15.04 2.76
N PRO A 359 -21.17 -13.96 1.98
CA PRO A 359 -20.74 -13.89 0.59
C PRO A 359 -19.25 -14.19 0.44
N ALA A 360 -18.88 -14.84 -0.66
CA ALA A 360 -17.49 -14.98 -1.05
C ALA A 360 -16.88 -13.58 -1.29
N MET A 361 -15.65 -13.38 -0.82
CA MET A 361 -14.86 -12.18 -1.09
C MET A 361 -13.88 -12.51 -2.20
N GLU A 362 -13.94 -11.79 -3.32
CA GLU A 362 -12.84 -11.82 -4.27
C GLU A 362 -11.69 -10.96 -3.72
N VAL A 363 -10.45 -11.32 -4.03
CA VAL A 363 -9.23 -10.64 -3.59
C VAL A 363 -8.25 -10.38 -4.74
N SER A 364 -8.60 -10.84 -5.94
CA SER A 364 -7.80 -10.75 -7.16
C SER A 364 -8.43 -9.72 -8.12
N TYR A 365 -8.00 -8.47 -7.98
CA TYR A 365 -8.49 -7.31 -8.73
C TYR A 365 -7.36 -6.58 -9.46
N TYR A 366 -7.67 -6.02 -10.63
CA TYR A 366 -6.91 -5.01 -11.39
C TYR A 366 -5.53 -5.39 -11.94
N THR A 367 -4.78 -6.30 -11.29
CA THR A 367 -3.51 -6.85 -11.81
C THR A 367 -3.69 -7.54 -13.17
N SER A 368 -2.60 -7.77 -13.92
CA SER A 368 -2.71 -8.42 -15.24
C SER A 368 -3.11 -9.90 -15.17
N ASP A 369 -2.91 -10.53 -14.02
CA ASP A 369 -3.37 -11.88 -13.67
C ASP A 369 -4.68 -11.90 -12.84
N ALA A 370 -5.34 -10.75 -12.67
CA ALA A 370 -6.52 -10.65 -11.82
C ALA A 370 -7.72 -11.44 -12.36
N LYS A 371 -8.49 -12.05 -11.46
CA LYS A 371 -9.77 -12.69 -11.80
C LYS A 371 -10.87 -11.68 -12.14
N CYS A 372 -10.81 -10.50 -11.55
CA CYS A 372 -11.87 -9.50 -11.61
C CYS A 372 -11.31 -8.16 -12.12
N ALA A 373 -11.85 -7.69 -13.24
CA ALA A 373 -11.37 -6.50 -13.97
C ALA A 373 -9.83 -6.46 -14.18
N PRO A 374 -9.23 -7.47 -14.83
CA PRO A 374 -7.80 -7.49 -15.10
C PRO A 374 -7.36 -6.31 -15.98
N ASN A 375 -6.15 -5.80 -15.74
CA ASN A 375 -5.58 -4.65 -16.45
C ASN A 375 -6.41 -3.36 -16.37
N ALA A 376 -7.27 -3.19 -15.35
CA ALA A 376 -8.19 -2.05 -15.24
C ALA A 376 -7.49 -0.70 -15.44
N LYS A 377 -6.31 -0.50 -14.83
CA LYS A 377 -5.48 0.71 -14.99
C LYS A 377 -5.12 1.04 -16.44
N VAL A 378 -4.71 0.03 -17.21
CA VAL A 378 -4.30 0.16 -18.62
C VAL A 378 -5.50 0.40 -19.51
N ASN A 379 -6.62 -0.29 -19.23
CA ASN A 379 -7.83 -0.17 -20.02
C ASN A 379 -8.58 1.15 -19.75
N MET A 380 -8.44 1.70 -18.53
CA MET A 380 -9.12 2.91 -18.06
C MET A 380 -8.15 3.82 -17.30
N PRO A 381 -7.26 4.57 -17.98
CA PRO A 381 -6.20 5.35 -17.35
C PRO A 381 -6.69 6.64 -16.64
N GLN A 382 -7.99 6.86 -16.51
CA GLN A 382 -8.59 8.06 -15.92
C GLN A 382 -9.35 7.70 -14.65
N SER A 383 -9.13 8.44 -13.55
CA SER A 383 -9.82 8.22 -12.30
C SER A 383 -11.35 8.25 -12.45
N ASP A 384 -12.03 7.28 -11.83
CA ASP A 384 -13.48 7.23 -11.81
C ASP A 384 -14.11 8.43 -11.09
N SER A 385 -15.30 8.84 -11.53
CA SER A 385 -16.14 9.86 -10.88
C SER A 385 -17.09 9.28 -9.82
N PHE A 386 -16.91 8.01 -9.48
CA PHE A 386 -17.70 7.22 -8.55
C PHE A 386 -16.79 6.39 -7.63
N GLU A 387 -17.35 5.89 -6.54
CA GLU A 387 -16.75 4.87 -5.69
C GLU A 387 -17.51 3.54 -5.87
N LEU A 388 -16.96 2.44 -5.34
CA LEU A 388 -17.44 1.09 -5.63
C LEU A 388 -18.30 0.54 -4.48
N GLY A 389 -19.29 -0.28 -4.83
CA GLY A 389 -20.08 -1.06 -3.89
C GLY A 389 -20.15 -2.52 -4.31
N TRP A 390 -20.40 -3.43 -3.38
CA TRP A 390 -20.55 -4.85 -3.66
C TRP A 390 -21.98 -5.31 -3.38
N ASN A 391 -22.50 -6.20 -4.22
CA ASN A 391 -23.86 -6.73 -4.06
C ASN A 391 -23.86 -7.83 -2.99
N VAL A 392 -23.70 -7.42 -1.73
CA VAL A 392 -23.67 -8.27 -0.54
C VAL A 392 -24.86 -7.98 0.37
N ASN A 393 -25.32 -9.01 1.08
CA ASN A 393 -26.54 -8.98 1.90
C ASN A 393 -26.29 -8.75 3.41
N CYS A 394 -25.03 -8.52 3.80
CA CYS A 394 -24.58 -8.34 5.17
C CYS A 394 -23.28 -7.52 5.18
N GLY A 395 -22.90 -6.95 6.33
CA GLY A 395 -21.64 -6.21 6.46
C GLY A 395 -21.54 -4.90 5.67
N VAL A 396 -22.63 -4.42 5.05
CA VAL A 396 -22.61 -3.18 4.25
C VAL A 396 -22.37 -1.97 5.15
N VAL A 397 -21.40 -1.14 4.78
CA VAL A 397 -21.11 0.14 5.41
C VAL A 397 -21.12 1.21 4.33
N GLU A 398 -22.19 2.01 4.32
CA GLU A 398 -22.27 3.20 3.47
C GLU A 398 -21.17 4.22 3.84
N GLY A 399 -20.54 4.79 2.82
CA GLY A 399 -19.63 5.92 2.91
C GLY A 399 -20.30 7.22 3.41
N ASP A 400 -19.64 8.35 3.18
CA ASP A 400 -20.17 9.67 3.52
C ASP A 400 -21.04 10.30 2.41
N GLY A 401 -20.94 9.79 1.18
CA GLY A 401 -21.72 10.23 0.02
C GLY A 401 -21.08 11.37 -0.76
N GLU A 402 -19.76 11.59 -0.65
CA GLU A 402 -19.04 12.53 -1.52
C GLU A 402 -19.08 12.08 -2.99
N TYR A 403 -18.95 10.77 -3.24
CA TYR A 403 -19.05 10.17 -4.58
C TYR A 403 -20.30 9.29 -4.69
N ASN A 404 -20.80 9.16 -5.92
CA ASN A 404 -21.85 8.19 -6.21
C ASN A 404 -21.29 6.76 -6.11
N ILE A 405 -22.10 5.80 -5.65
CA ILE A 405 -21.70 4.39 -5.61
C ILE A 405 -22.11 3.68 -6.90
N LYS A 406 -21.16 2.99 -7.53
CA LYS A 406 -21.40 2.05 -8.64
C LYS A 406 -21.10 0.63 -8.17
N MET A 407 -21.93 -0.32 -8.54
CA MET A 407 -21.69 -1.73 -8.17
C MET A 407 -20.49 -2.29 -8.94
N MET A 408 -19.63 -3.01 -8.24
CA MET A 408 -18.50 -3.76 -8.78
C MET A 408 -19.01 -4.93 -9.65
N GLU A 409 -18.51 -5.00 -10.88
CA GLU A 409 -18.79 -6.07 -11.85
C GLU A 409 -17.45 -6.52 -12.46
N CYS A 410 -17.12 -7.81 -12.47
CA CYS A 410 -15.78 -8.24 -12.90
C CYS A 410 -15.45 -8.04 -14.39
N GLY A 411 -16.42 -7.67 -15.22
CA GLY A 411 -16.22 -7.23 -16.60
C GLY A 411 -16.13 -5.70 -16.76
N MET A 412 -16.24 -4.92 -15.68
CA MET A 412 -16.07 -3.47 -15.74
C MET A 412 -14.63 -3.11 -16.08
N TYR A 413 -14.46 -2.01 -16.80
CA TYR A 413 -13.18 -1.57 -17.40
C TYR A 413 -12.67 -2.45 -18.56
N GLY A 414 -13.39 -3.48 -18.98
CA GLY A 414 -13.07 -4.32 -20.15
C GLY A 414 -12.05 -5.42 -19.84
N ALA A 415 -12.24 -6.57 -20.48
CA ALA A 415 -11.40 -7.77 -20.38
C ALA A 415 -11.20 -8.37 -21.78
#